data_AF-A0A2R6Q5D0-F1
#
_entry.id   AF-A0A2R6Q5D0-F1
#
_cell.length_a   1.000
_cell.length_b   1.000
_cell.length_c   1.000
_cell.angle_alpha   90.00
_cell.angle_beta   90.00
_cell.angle_gamma   90.00
#
_symmetry.space_group_name_H-M   'P 1'
#
loop_
_entity.id
_entity.type
_entity.pdbx_description
1 polymer ?
#
loop_
_entity_poly.entity_id
_entity_poly.type
_entity_poly.pdbx_seq_one_letter_code
_entity_poly.pdbx_strand_id
1 'polypeptide(L)'
;MASSILKSFIILCSIGFSTTWALNSSSSSSFSSTATSLDSHLSSIRSVCKSTPYPDVCFDSLKLSISITIGPNIITYLLESLQMALSESGKLSNLFASSSNIIEKQRGAFQDCKDLHQITMSSLKKSLSRINSALDSQKLADARAFLTAALTNKNTCLEGLHSASGPLIPTLVNSLISTYKHIGNSLSMLPKLPRKASTTKGGDNNRRLLGFPKWLPRKDRHILQSSSDDDEYDPSQILTVAADGTGNFTTITEAINFSPNNSYDRVIIYVREGVYEENVEIPSYKPNIVLLGDGTDLTVITGNRSVVDGWTTFRSATVAVSGEGFLARDITFENRAGPEKHQAVALRINADLAAVYRCTMNGYQDTLYIHSFRQFYRECNISGTIDFIFGNAATVFQACNIVSRMPMPGQFTVITAQSRETPDEDSGISIQNCSILATDDLYSNSTSVKSYLGRPWRVYSRTVFIESYLDDFIDPAGWTEWSSDHQGLDTLYYGEYENSGPGSGTENRVTWPGYHIMDYYDASNFTVSKFITGEEWLDSTSFPYDDWV
;
A
#
# COMPACT_ATOMS: atom_id res chain seq x y z
N MET A 1 41.55 27.49 -50.27
CA MET A 1 42.93 27.72 -50.74
C MET A 1 43.79 27.86 -49.49
N ALA A 2 44.28 26.75 -48.92
CA ALA A 2 45.57 26.11 -49.23
C ALA A 2 46.74 27.09 -49.00
N SER A 3 47.49 26.93 -47.90
CA SER A 3 48.82 26.26 -47.86
C SER A 3 49.92 27.30 -48.14
N SER A 4 51.12 27.38 -47.55
CA SER A 4 51.97 26.49 -46.75
C SER A 4 53.27 27.24 -46.43
N ILE A 5 53.79 27.06 -45.20
CA ILE A 5 55.14 26.54 -44.86
C ILE A 5 56.36 26.99 -45.70
N LEU A 6 57.42 27.53 -45.07
CA LEU A 6 58.82 26.98 -45.14
C LEU A 6 59.90 27.68 -44.27
N LYS A 7 60.60 26.87 -43.44
CA LYS A 7 62.05 26.78 -43.07
C LYS A 7 62.78 28.02 -42.48
N SER A 8 63.38 27.98 -41.27
CA SER A 8 64.54 27.21 -40.73
C SER A 8 65.94 27.71 -41.13
N PHE A 9 66.74 28.18 -40.15
CA PHE A 9 68.22 28.17 -40.02
C PHE A 9 68.55 28.47 -38.52
N ILE A 10 69.07 27.57 -37.66
CA ILE A 10 70.42 26.94 -37.49
C ILE A 10 71.34 27.68 -36.46
N ILE A 11 71.57 27.01 -35.30
CA ILE A 11 72.86 26.70 -34.60
C ILE A 11 73.69 27.88 -33.98
N LEU A 12 74.26 27.91 -32.74
CA LEU A 12 75.17 26.99 -32.00
C LEU A 12 75.39 27.45 -30.50
N CYS A 13 75.81 26.54 -29.61
CA CYS A 13 76.64 26.67 -28.37
C CYS A 13 76.14 27.51 -27.16
N SER A 14 76.42 27.26 -25.88
CA SER A 14 77.13 26.21 -25.10
C SER A 14 77.00 26.57 -23.59
N ILE A 15 76.77 25.57 -22.73
CA ILE A 15 77.26 25.34 -21.34
C ILE A 15 77.24 26.51 -20.30
N GLY A 16 76.61 26.28 -19.14
CA GLY A 16 77.10 26.85 -17.86
C GLY A 16 76.08 27.17 -16.74
N PHE A 17 75.87 26.20 -15.84
CA PHE A 17 75.82 26.26 -14.35
C PHE A 17 75.02 27.32 -13.54
N SER A 18 74.31 26.77 -12.52
CA SER A 18 74.03 27.26 -11.14
C SER A 18 72.84 28.23 -10.92
N THR A 19 71.70 27.80 -10.36
CA THR A 19 71.31 27.81 -8.91
C THR A 19 71.51 29.19 -8.25
N THR A 20 70.53 29.91 -7.66
CA THR A 20 69.40 29.54 -6.78
C THR A 20 68.39 30.71 -6.65
N TRP A 21 67.11 30.35 -6.42
CA TRP A 21 66.07 30.95 -5.54
C TRP A 21 65.92 32.49 -5.48
N ALA A 22 64.88 33.06 -6.09
CA ALA A 22 63.47 33.13 -5.64
C ALA A 22 63.21 34.21 -4.59
N LEU A 23 62.41 35.20 -4.99
CA LEU A 23 61.37 35.85 -4.19
C LEU A 23 60.39 36.52 -5.17
N ASN A 24 59.25 35.89 -5.46
CA ASN A 24 58.03 36.67 -5.63
C ASN A 24 56.74 35.85 -5.41
N SER A 25 55.80 36.56 -4.80
CA SER A 25 54.46 36.19 -4.35
C SER A 25 53.62 35.34 -5.31
N SER A 26 52.86 34.39 -4.74
CA SER A 26 51.67 33.81 -5.38
C SER A 26 50.63 33.40 -4.33
N SER A 27 49.69 34.30 -4.08
CA SER A 27 48.39 34.00 -3.48
C SER A 27 47.42 33.62 -4.61
N SER A 28 47.31 32.33 -4.94
CA SER A 28 46.32 31.84 -5.92
C SER A 28 45.92 30.36 -5.80
N SER A 29 46.25 29.65 -4.72
CA SER A 29 45.99 28.21 -4.60
C SER A 29 44.69 27.80 -3.87
N SER A 30 43.92 28.74 -3.30
CA SER A 30 42.72 28.39 -2.51
C SER A 30 41.40 28.37 -3.28
N PHE A 31 41.33 28.90 -4.51
CA PHE A 31 40.07 28.96 -5.28
C PHE A 31 39.83 27.73 -6.20
N SER A 32 40.90 27.01 -6.56
CA SER A 32 40.83 25.87 -7.51
C SER A 32 40.32 24.57 -6.87
N SER A 33 40.61 24.35 -5.58
CA SER A 33 40.19 23.14 -4.84
C SER A 33 38.70 23.13 -4.47
N THR A 34 38.09 24.30 -4.26
CA THR A 34 36.66 24.44 -3.96
C THR A 34 35.78 24.24 -5.19
N ALA A 35 36.22 24.71 -6.37
CA ALA A 35 35.48 24.51 -7.62
C ALA A 35 35.46 23.03 -8.06
N THR A 36 36.62 22.36 -7.95
CA THR A 36 36.74 20.91 -8.26
C THR A 36 35.95 20.03 -7.29
N SER A 37 35.89 20.39 -6.00
CA SER A 37 35.03 19.72 -5.02
C SER A 37 33.54 19.89 -5.35
N LEU A 38 33.08 21.11 -5.63
CA LEU A 38 31.68 21.40 -5.97
C LEU A 38 31.21 20.62 -7.22
N ASP A 39 32.04 20.60 -8.27
CA ASP A 39 31.73 19.86 -9.50
C ASP A 39 31.65 18.34 -9.25
N SER A 40 32.52 17.80 -8.38
CA SER A 40 32.48 16.39 -8.00
C SER A 40 31.18 16.03 -7.25
N HIS A 41 30.73 16.88 -6.32
CA HIS A 41 29.47 16.70 -5.60
C HIS A 41 28.25 16.77 -6.52
N LEU A 42 28.21 17.74 -7.44
CA LEU A 42 27.14 17.86 -8.44
C LEU A 42 27.08 16.64 -9.37
N SER A 43 28.24 16.09 -9.75
CA SER A 43 28.30 14.87 -10.56
C SER A 43 27.78 13.64 -9.81
N SER A 44 28.09 13.52 -8.51
CA SER A 44 27.56 12.46 -7.63
C SER A 44 26.03 12.54 -7.51
N ILE A 45 25.48 13.74 -7.28
CA ILE A 45 24.03 13.94 -7.21
C ILE A 45 23.35 13.54 -8.53
N ARG A 46 23.90 13.96 -9.68
CA ARG A 46 23.38 13.53 -10.99
C ARG A 46 23.38 12.02 -11.16
N SER A 47 24.44 11.36 -10.69
CA SER A 47 24.55 9.89 -10.74
C SER A 47 23.42 9.22 -9.94
N VAL A 48 23.21 9.66 -8.69
CA VAL A 48 22.15 9.12 -7.81
C VAL A 48 20.75 9.41 -8.35
N CYS A 49 20.51 10.62 -8.85
CA CYS A 49 19.19 11.01 -9.35
C CYS A 49 18.81 10.36 -10.68
N LYS A 50 19.78 9.87 -11.47
CA LYS A 50 19.51 9.29 -12.79
C LYS A 50 18.58 8.08 -12.75
N SER A 51 18.60 7.30 -11.67
CA SER A 51 17.75 6.12 -11.50
C SER A 51 16.39 6.42 -10.86
N THR A 52 16.10 7.67 -10.52
CA THR A 52 14.81 8.06 -9.91
C THR A 52 13.74 8.33 -10.97
N PRO A 53 12.44 8.19 -10.65
CA PRO A 53 11.37 8.45 -11.61
C PRO A 53 11.29 9.92 -12.07
N TYR A 54 11.81 10.86 -11.27
CA TYR A 54 11.86 12.28 -11.61
C TYR A 54 13.27 12.87 -11.40
N PRO A 55 14.23 12.58 -12.30
CA PRO A 55 15.65 12.94 -12.11
C PRO A 55 15.91 14.43 -11.89
N ASP A 56 15.21 15.30 -12.62
CA ASP A 56 15.38 16.76 -12.50
C ASP A 56 14.91 17.26 -11.13
N VAL A 57 13.75 16.79 -10.67
CA VAL A 57 13.21 17.11 -9.33
C VAL A 57 14.15 16.60 -8.24
N CYS A 58 14.72 15.41 -8.40
CA CYS A 58 15.72 14.87 -7.47
C CYS A 58 16.96 15.77 -7.43
N PHE A 59 17.50 16.12 -8.60
CA PHE A 59 18.71 16.92 -8.72
C PHE A 59 18.52 18.31 -8.10
N ASP A 60 17.41 18.98 -8.39
CA ASP A 60 17.11 20.30 -7.83
C ASP A 60 16.91 20.26 -6.31
N SER A 61 16.29 19.19 -5.80
CA SER A 61 16.11 18.99 -4.35
C SER A 61 17.45 18.85 -3.61
N LEU A 62 18.35 18.03 -4.15
CA LEU A 62 19.64 17.71 -3.53
C LEU A 62 20.72 18.77 -3.83
N LYS A 63 20.58 19.57 -4.88
CA LYS A 63 21.56 20.63 -5.17
C LYS A 63 21.60 21.69 -4.06
N LEU A 64 20.49 21.90 -3.35
CA LEU A 64 20.37 22.87 -2.27
C LEU A 64 21.11 22.43 -0.98
N SER A 65 21.44 21.14 -0.83
CA SER A 65 22.14 20.62 0.36
C SER A 65 23.66 20.67 0.28
N ILE A 66 24.22 20.98 -0.88
CA ILE A 66 25.66 21.03 -1.15
C ILE A 66 26.41 22.00 -0.22
N SER A 67 25.73 22.98 0.36
CA SER A 67 26.33 23.94 1.28
C SER A 67 26.66 23.38 2.68
N ILE A 68 26.26 22.15 3.02
CA ILE A 68 26.20 21.71 4.43
C ILE A 68 27.07 20.47 4.75
N THR A 69 27.42 19.60 3.79
CA THR A 69 27.98 18.27 4.13
C THR A 69 29.29 17.91 3.41
N ILE A 70 30.35 17.68 4.19
CA ILE A 70 31.64 17.14 3.73
C ILE A 70 31.54 15.60 3.74
N GLY A 71 31.33 14.99 2.57
CA GLY A 71 31.31 13.53 2.38
C GLY A 71 29.92 12.87 2.38
N PRO A 72 29.05 13.15 1.38
CA PRO A 72 27.72 12.57 1.29
C PRO A 72 27.79 11.06 1.03
N ASN A 73 27.02 10.30 1.80
CA ASN A 73 26.70 8.91 1.48
C ASN A 73 25.23 8.80 1.04
N ILE A 74 24.80 7.63 0.57
CA ILE A 74 23.44 7.42 0.06
C ILE A 74 22.35 7.72 1.11
N ILE A 75 22.64 7.53 2.40
CA ILE A 75 21.70 7.82 3.49
C ILE A 75 21.51 9.33 3.62
N THR A 76 22.57 10.13 3.47
CA THR A 76 22.47 11.60 3.47
C THR A 76 21.54 12.10 2.37
N TYR A 77 21.72 11.64 1.13
CA TYR A 77 20.86 12.04 0.01
C TYR A 77 19.41 11.60 0.20
N LEU A 78 19.19 10.41 0.75
CA LEU A 78 17.85 9.90 1.05
C LEU A 78 17.15 10.75 2.14
N LEU A 79 17.85 11.09 3.22
CA LEU A 79 17.32 11.95 4.28
C LEU A 79 16.97 13.34 3.74
N GLU A 80 17.82 13.92 2.88
CA GLU A 80 17.57 15.20 2.23
C GLU A 80 16.37 15.16 1.28
N SER A 81 16.26 14.10 0.47
CA SER A 81 15.10 13.86 -0.41
C SER A 81 13.79 13.79 0.40
N LEU A 82 13.80 13.07 1.53
CA LEU A 82 12.65 12.96 2.43
C LEU A 82 12.31 14.28 3.14
N GLN A 83 13.32 15.03 3.57
CA GLN A 83 13.12 16.36 4.16
C GLN A 83 12.50 17.33 3.15
N MET A 84 12.94 17.28 1.88
CA MET A 84 12.32 18.05 0.81
C MET A 84 10.88 17.63 0.58
N ALA A 85 10.62 16.33 0.49
CA ALA A 85 9.25 15.80 0.33
C ALA A 85 8.33 16.25 1.47
N LEU A 86 8.81 16.24 2.72
CA LEU A 86 8.08 16.72 3.89
C LEU A 86 7.83 18.24 3.84
N SER A 87 8.84 19.02 3.40
CA SER A 87 8.72 20.47 3.22
C SER A 87 7.67 20.85 2.17
N GLU A 88 7.73 20.25 0.98
CA GLU A 88 6.76 20.49 -0.09
C GLU A 88 5.36 20.01 0.30
N SER A 89 5.27 18.91 1.05
CA SER A 89 3.99 18.43 1.59
C SER A 89 3.41 19.38 2.63
N GLY A 90 4.25 20.05 3.43
CA GLY A 90 3.84 21.12 4.34
C GLY A 90 3.27 22.34 3.60
N LYS A 91 3.87 22.74 2.48
CA LYS A 91 3.33 23.82 1.62
C LYS A 91 1.97 23.45 1.04
N LEU A 92 1.81 22.20 0.60
CA LEU A 92 0.55 21.69 0.10
C LEU A 92 -0.55 21.68 1.18
N SER A 93 -0.21 21.38 2.44
CA SER A 93 -1.16 21.49 3.56
C SER A 93 -1.72 22.91 3.73
N ASN A 94 -0.88 23.94 3.53
CA ASN A 94 -1.33 25.34 3.58
C ASN A 94 -2.28 25.67 2.43
N LEU A 95 -2.04 25.10 1.23
CA LEU A 95 -2.94 25.25 0.10
C LEU A 95 -4.29 24.58 0.34
N PHE A 96 -4.31 23.39 0.95
CA PHE A 96 -5.55 22.74 1.37
C PHE A 96 -6.32 23.57 2.41
N ALA A 97 -5.62 24.24 3.33
CA ALA A 97 -6.24 25.09 4.34
C ALA A 97 -6.81 26.41 3.77
N SER A 98 -6.19 26.96 2.72
CA SER A 98 -6.63 28.21 2.08
C SER A 98 -7.63 28.00 0.94
N SER A 99 -7.77 26.77 0.45
CA SER A 99 -8.70 26.44 -0.63
C SER A 99 -10.14 26.47 -0.14
N SER A 100 -10.93 27.37 -0.73
CA SER A 100 -12.37 27.50 -0.51
C SER A 100 -13.09 27.48 -1.86
N ASN A 101 -14.41 27.28 -1.84
CA ASN A 101 -15.27 27.33 -3.04
C ASN A 101 -14.94 26.29 -4.13
N ILE A 102 -14.49 25.10 -3.74
CA ILE A 102 -14.39 23.96 -4.66
C ILE A 102 -15.79 23.38 -4.85
N ILE A 103 -16.20 23.22 -6.11
CA ILE A 103 -17.49 22.61 -6.44
C ILE A 103 -17.24 21.12 -6.68
N GLU A 104 -17.67 20.30 -5.73
CA GLU A 104 -17.53 18.85 -5.77
C GLU A 104 -18.76 18.21 -6.43
N LYS A 105 -18.54 17.28 -7.36
CA LYS A 105 -19.63 16.45 -7.93
C LYS A 105 -20.01 15.31 -7.00
N GLN A 106 -19.01 14.68 -6.38
CA GLN A 106 -19.18 13.66 -5.34
C GLN A 106 -18.89 14.26 -3.98
N ARG A 107 -19.72 13.92 -2.99
CA ARG A 107 -19.61 14.39 -1.62
C ARG A 107 -18.27 13.96 -1.01
N GLY A 108 -17.48 14.95 -0.62
CA GLY A 108 -16.30 14.76 0.20
C GLY A 108 -15.02 14.41 -0.56
N ALA A 109 -14.96 14.58 -1.89
CA ALA A 109 -13.75 14.37 -2.68
C ALA A 109 -12.56 15.26 -2.24
N PHE A 110 -12.82 16.53 -1.92
CA PHE A 110 -11.84 17.45 -1.37
C PHE A 110 -11.47 17.10 0.08
N GLN A 111 -12.45 16.64 0.87
CA GLN A 111 -12.16 16.17 2.23
C GLN A 111 -11.32 14.87 2.21
N ASP A 112 -11.55 13.97 1.25
CA ASP A 112 -10.71 12.79 1.01
C ASP A 112 -9.27 13.20 0.77
N CYS A 113 -9.03 14.17 -0.12
CA CYS A 113 -7.70 14.70 -0.35
C CYS A 113 -7.03 15.24 0.91
N LYS A 114 -7.76 15.95 1.77
CA LYS A 114 -7.22 16.49 3.03
C LYS A 114 -6.83 15.37 4.00
N ASP A 115 -7.71 14.39 4.19
CA ASP A 115 -7.50 13.28 5.12
C ASP A 115 -6.35 12.39 4.64
N LEU A 116 -6.34 12.05 3.35
CA LEU A 116 -5.28 11.29 2.69
C LEU A 116 -3.92 12.01 2.77
N HIS A 117 -3.91 13.32 2.54
CA HIS A 117 -2.69 14.13 2.67
C HIS A 117 -2.19 14.21 4.12
N GLN A 118 -3.09 14.28 5.10
CA GLN A 118 -2.71 14.25 6.51
C GLN A 118 -2.09 12.89 6.90
N ILE A 119 -2.62 11.78 6.39
CA ILE A 119 -2.01 10.45 6.55
C ILE A 119 -0.63 10.43 5.89
N THR A 120 -0.48 10.95 4.67
CA THR A 120 0.82 11.08 3.99
C THR A 120 1.84 11.86 4.83
N MET A 121 1.45 12.98 5.41
CA MET A 121 2.33 13.77 6.28
C MET A 121 2.83 12.98 7.50
N SER A 122 1.96 12.14 8.09
CA SER A 122 2.34 11.23 9.17
C SER A 122 3.32 10.16 8.68
N SER A 123 3.02 9.52 7.54
CA SER A 123 3.89 8.53 6.88
C SER A 123 5.28 9.07 6.60
N LEU A 124 5.41 10.29 6.04
CA LEU A 124 6.71 10.92 5.76
C LEU A 124 7.53 11.15 7.04
N LYS A 125 6.90 11.62 8.12
CA LYS A 125 7.58 11.82 9.41
C LYS A 125 8.06 10.49 10.00
N LYS A 126 7.24 9.43 9.90
CA LYS A 126 7.61 8.08 10.33
C LYS A 126 8.78 7.54 9.49
N SER A 127 8.74 7.66 8.16
CA SER A 127 9.85 7.25 7.28
C SER A 127 11.16 7.95 7.64
N LEU A 128 11.12 9.27 7.88
CA LEU A 128 12.31 10.03 8.30
C LEU A 128 12.89 9.50 9.63
N SER A 129 12.02 9.22 10.61
CA SER A 129 12.44 8.64 11.90
C SER A 129 13.09 7.25 11.73
N ARG A 130 12.57 6.42 10.82
CA ARG A 130 13.09 5.07 10.55
C ARG A 130 14.49 5.09 9.93
N ILE A 131 14.78 6.07 9.07
CA ILE A 131 16.05 6.12 8.31
C ILE A 131 17.19 6.80 9.09
N ASN A 132 16.88 7.55 10.16
CA ASN A 132 17.84 8.37 10.91
C ASN A 132 18.88 7.57 11.75
N SER A 133 18.77 6.24 11.87
CA SER A 133 19.61 5.44 12.78
C SER A 133 19.95 4.05 12.21
N ALA A 134 20.86 4.05 11.23
CA ALA A 134 21.32 2.89 10.45
C ALA A 134 20.21 2.17 9.66
N LEU A 135 20.55 1.68 8.45
CA LEU A 135 19.63 0.95 7.58
C LEU A 135 19.44 -0.47 8.10
N ASP A 136 18.51 -0.63 9.03
CA ASP A 136 17.95 -1.92 9.41
C ASP A 136 16.89 -2.35 8.37
N SER A 137 16.81 -3.65 8.07
CA SER A 137 15.90 -4.17 7.03
C SER A 137 14.43 -3.94 7.36
N GLN A 138 14.04 -4.02 8.63
CA GLN A 138 12.65 -3.79 9.05
C GLN A 138 12.31 -2.31 8.96
N LYS A 139 13.19 -1.42 9.44
CA LYS A 139 13.01 0.03 9.30
C LYS A 139 12.90 0.47 7.84
N LEU A 140 13.64 -0.18 6.95
CA LEU A 140 13.59 0.06 5.52
C LEU A 140 12.27 -0.44 4.91
N ALA A 141 11.78 -1.62 5.30
CA ALA A 141 10.48 -2.14 4.90
C ALA A 141 9.35 -1.18 5.31
N ASP A 142 9.36 -0.72 6.56
CA ASP A 142 8.40 0.26 7.08
C ASP A 142 8.41 1.55 6.24
N ALA A 143 9.60 2.12 5.99
CA ALA A 143 9.72 3.34 5.20
C ALA A 143 9.18 3.17 3.77
N ARG A 144 9.44 2.02 3.13
CA ARG A 144 8.92 1.71 1.79
C ARG A 144 7.40 1.54 1.79
N ALA A 145 6.83 0.86 2.79
CA ALA A 145 5.38 0.73 2.96
C ALA A 145 4.71 2.10 3.15
N PHE A 146 5.29 2.97 3.98
CA PHE A 146 4.78 4.33 4.24
C PHE A 146 4.81 5.24 3.00
N LEU A 147 5.89 5.21 2.21
CA LEU A 147 5.99 6.02 0.99
C LEU A 147 5.13 5.45 -0.14
N THR A 148 4.99 4.13 -0.24
CA THR A 148 4.04 3.48 -1.16
C THR A 148 2.62 3.94 -0.87
N ALA A 149 2.20 3.88 0.40
CA ALA A 149 0.89 4.36 0.83
C ALA A 149 0.66 5.85 0.54
N ALA A 150 1.69 6.69 0.68
CA ALA A 150 1.60 8.10 0.30
C ALA A 150 1.31 8.27 -1.20
N LEU A 151 2.00 7.55 -2.08
CA LEU A 151 1.72 7.61 -3.53
C LEU A 151 0.29 7.14 -3.86
N THR A 152 -0.20 6.12 -3.17
CA THR A 152 -1.60 5.66 -3.27
C THR A 152 -2.58 6.76 -2.85
N ASN A 153 -2.36 7.38 -1.68
CA ASN A 153 -3.18 8.48 -1.18
C ASN A 153 -3.31 9.62 -2.20
N LYS A 154 -2.22 9.95 -2.91
CA LYS A 154 -2.26 10.92 -4.01
C LYS A 154 -3.11 10.45 -5.19
N ASN A 155 -2.99 9.20 -5.62
CA ASN A 155 -3.79 8.69 -6.73
C ASN A 155 -5.29 8.78 -6.42
N THR A 156 -5.72 8.32 -5.24
CA THR A 156 -7.13 8.40 -4.81
C THR A 156 -7.62 9.84 -4.70
N CYS A 157 -6.80 10.75 -4.17
CA CYS A 157 -7.13 12.17 -4.14
C CYS A 157 -7.32 12.74 -5.56
N LEU A 158 -6.41 12.45 -6.49
CA LEU A 158 -6.50 12.93 -7.87
C LEU A 158 -7.73 12.39 -8.61
N GLU A 159 -8.09 11.12 -8.37
CA GLU A 159 -9.30 10.51 -8.92
C GLU A 159 -10.57 11.21 -8.42
N GLY A 160 -10.66 11.50 -7.11
CA GLY A 160 -11.77 12.27 -6.55
C GLY A 160 -11.87 13.68 -7.16
N LEU A 161 -10.74 14.36 -7.29
CA LEU A 161 -10.67 15.73 -7.84
C LEU A 161 -10.91 15.79 -9.35
N HIS A 162 -10.79 14.70 -10.10
CA HIS A 162 -11.04 14.68 -11.55
C HIS A 162 -12.47 15.13 -11.89
N SER A 163 -13.42 14.88 -10.98
CA SER A 163 -14.82 15.30 -11.14
C SER A 163 -15.13 16.68 -10.54
N ALA A 164 -14.19 17.29 -9.82
CA ALA A 164 -14.36 18.58 -9.17
C ALA A 164 -14.09 19.75 -10.14
N SER A 165 -14.68 20.91 -9.85
CA SER A 165 -14.51 22.11 -10.66
C SER A 165 -14.29 23.36 -9.80
N GLY A 166 -13.70 24.39 -10.41
CA GLY A 166 -13.40 25.66 -9.77
C GLY A 166 -12.02 26.21 -10.13
N PRO A 167 -11.78 27.52 -9.90
CA PRO A 167 -10.55 28.18 -10.33
C PRO A 167 -9.29 27.67 -9.61
N LEU A 168 -9.44 27.08 -8.42
CA LEU A 168 -8.33 26.55 -7.62
C LEU A 168 -7.94 25.11 -7.98
N ILE A 169 -8.81 24.35 -8.66
CA ILE A 169 -8.56 22.93 -8.97
C ILE A 169 -7.28 22.73 -9.79
N PRO A 170 -7.02 23.49 -10.88
CA PRO A 170 -5.78 23.31 -11.65
C PRO A 170 -4.53 23.56 -10.82
N THR A 171 -4.52 24.60 -9.98
CA THR A 171 -3.40 24.90 -9.08
C THR A 171 -3.21 23.79 -8.05
N LEU A 172 -4.29 23.32 -7.42
CA LEU A 172 -4.24 22.25 -6.43
C LEU A 172 -3.72 20.95 -7.02
N VAL A 173 -4.23 20.54 -8.18
CA VAL A 173 -3.80 19.32 -8.89
C VAL A 173 -2.33 19.42 -9.28
N ASN A 174 -1.89 20.56 -9.81
CA ASN A 174 -0.48 20.75 -10.16
C ASN A 174 0.44 20.73 -8.92
N SER A 175 0.01 21.34 -7.81
CA SER A 175 0.75 21.29 -6.55
C SER A 175 0.81 19.86 -5.99
N LEU A 176 -0.30 19.12 -5.99
CA LEU A 176 -0.34 17.70 -5.63
C LEU A 176 0.65 16.88 -6.45
N ILE A 177 0.59 16.98 -7.78
CA ILE A 177 1.49 16.25 -8.66
C ILE A 177 2.95 16.61 -8.37
N SER A 178 3.27 17.91 -8.26
CA SER A 178 4.63 18.37 -8.00
C SER A 178 5.17 17.89 -6.65
N THR A 179 4.39 18.02 -5.58
CA THR A 179 4.77 17.60 -4.23
C THR A 179 5.08 16.10 -4.20
N TYR A 180 4.21 15.27 -4.79
CA TYR A 180 4.37 13.81 -4.71
C TYR A 180 5.47 13.26 -5.64
N LYS A 181 6.01 14.06 -6.59
CA LYS A 181 7.25 13.69 -7.30
C LYS A 181 8.43 13.53 -6.35
N HIS A 182 8.54 14.38 -5.31
CA HIS A 182 9.59 14.26 -4.30
C HIS A 182 9.45 12.95 -3.49
N ILE A 183 8.21 12.55 -3.19
CA ILE A 183 7.90 11.29 -2.51
C ILE A 183 8.29 10.10 -3.39
N GLY A 184 7.95 10.14 -4.69
CA GLY A 184 8.33 9.10 -5.65
C GLY A 184 9.85 8.92 -5.76
N ASN A 185 10.59 10.04 -5.82
CA ASN A 185 12.06 10.00 -5.79
C ASN A 185 12.59 9.42 -4.46
N SER A 186 12.02 9.83 -3.32
CA SER A 186 12.40 9.28 -2.01
C SER A 186 12.20 7.78 -1.93
N LEU A 187 11.08 7.25 -2.46
CA LEU A 187 10.81 5.80 -2.50
C LEU A 187 11.80 5.06 -3.41
N SER A 188 12.10 5.61 -4.59
CA SER A 188 13.02 5.01 -5.55
C SER A 188 14.47 4.97 -5.02
N MET A 189 14.85 5.94 -4.19
CA MET A 189 16.16 5.99 -3.54
C MET A 189 16.32 5.01 -2.38
N LEU A 190 15.21 4.48 -1.83
CA LEU A 190 15.29 3.45 -0.79
C LEU A 190 15.79 2.14 -1.40
N PRO A 191 16.85 1.52 -0.85
CA PRO A 191 17.30 0.22 -1.32
C PRO A 191 16.14 -0.79 -1.32
N LYS A 192 16.03 -1.60 -2.38
CA LYS A 192 15.13 -2.75 -2.36
C LYS A 192 15.68 -3.76 -1.35
N LEU A 193 14.79 -4.37 -0.56
CA LEU A 193 15.20 -5.35 0.42
C LEU A 193 15.82 -6.55 -0.28
N PRO A 194 16.97 -7.07 0.20
CA PRO A 194 17.55 -8.28 -0.36
C PRO A 194 16.56 -9.43 -0.18
N ARG A 195 16.20 -10.08 -1.28
CA ARG A 195 15.42 -11.32 -1.29
C ARG A 195 16.23 -12.38 -0.55
N LYS A 196 15.96 -12.60 0.75
CA LYS A 196 16.59 -13.69 1.51
C LYS A 196 16.23 -15.00 0.80
N ALA A 197 17.23 -15.70 0.29
CA ALA A 197 17.05 -17.07 -0.18
C ALA A 197 16.58 -17.91 1.01
N SER A 198 15.50 -18.68 0.81
CA SER A 198 15.11 -19.72 1.76
C SER A 198 16.30 -20.64 1.95
N THR A 199 16.95 -20.58 3.11
CA THR A 199 17.87 -21.65 3.50
C THR A 199 17.01 -22.86 3.81
N THR A 200 16.86 -23.71 2.81
CA THR A 200 16.35 -25.07 2.94
C THR A 200 17.19 -25.82 3.97
N LYS A 201 16.66 -25.93 5.18
CA LYS A 201 16.92 -27.08 6.04
C LYS A 201 15.59 -27.79 6.26
N GLY A 202 15.37 -28.82 5.45
CA GLY A 202 14.36 -29.83 5.73
C GLY A 202 14.66 -30.51 7.06
N GLY A 203 13.59 -30.86 7.77
CA GLY A 203 13.62 -31.66 8.99
C GLY A 203 13.69 -30.84 10.28
N ASP A 204 12.54 -30.33 10.73
CA ASP A 204 12.03 -30.70 12.05
C ASP A 204 10.59 -30.20 12.23
N ASN A 205 9.71 -31.13 12.59
CA ASN A 205 8.37 -30.87 13.15
C ASN A 205 8.49 -30.22 14.53
N ASN A 206 9.10 -29.04 14.61
CA ASN A 206 9.05 -28.21 15.79
C ASN A 206 8.15 -27.02 15.49
N ARG A 207 6.87 -27.18 15.83
CA ARG A 207 6.03 -26.06 16.25
C ARG A 207 6.87 -25.23 17.22
N ARG A 208 7.47 -24.14 16.74
CA ARG A 208 8.04 -23.12 17.62
C ARG A 208 6.87 -22.43 18.31
N LEU A 209 6.36 -23.07 19.36
CA LEU A 209 6.00 -22.34 20.56
C LEU A 209 7.26 -21.55 20.92
N LEU A 210 7.18 -20.22 20.95
CA LEU A 210 8.05 -19.23 21.61
C LEU A 210 8.17 -17.99 20.69
N GLY A 211 7.68 -16.81 21.03
CA GLY A 211 6.96 -16.34 22.21
C GLY A 211 6.39 -14.98 21.88
N PHE A 212 5.23 -14.67 22.44
CA PHE A 212 4.48 -13.46 22.11
C PHE A 212 5.29 -12.16 22.28
N PRO A 213 5.04 -11.14 21.44
CA PRO A 213 5.73 -9.85 21.52
C PRO A 213 5.62 -9.23 22.92
N LYS A 214 6.73 -8.63 23.38
CA LYS A 214 6.83 -8.06 24.75
C LYS A 214 5.79 -6.95 25.03
N TRP A 215 5.24 -6.34 24.00
CA TRP A 215 4.26 -5.27 24.08
C TRP A 215 2.82 -5.77 24.14
N LEU A 216 2.56 -7.07 23.91
CA LEU A 216 1.24 -7.67 23.99
C LEU A 216 1.10 -8.40 25.35
N PRO A 217 0.41 -7.78 26.33
CA PRO A 217 0.23 -8.35 27.66
C PRO A 217 -0.41 -9.73 27.58
N ARG A 218 -0.02 -10.66 28.46
CA ARG A 218 -0.51 -12.06 28.42
C ARG A 218 -2.04 -12.20 28.37
N LYS A 219 -2.75 -11.23 28.96
CA LYS A 219 -4.20 -11.14 29.09
C LYS A 219 -4.91 -10.84 27.75
N ASP A 220 -4.43 -9.89 26.95
CA ASP A 220 -5.00 -9.52 25.65
C ASP A 220 -4.90 -10.67 24.64
N ARG A 221 -3.93 -11.55 24.84
CA ARG A 221 -3.71 -12.77 24.06
C ARG A 221 -4.79 -13.80 24.30
N HIS A 222 -5.22 -13.94 25.56
CA HIS A 222 -6.28 -14.88 25.90
C HIS A 222 -7.61 -14.45 25.26
N ILE A 223 -7.89 -13.15 25.19
CA ILE A 223 -9.11 -12.62 24.53
C ILE A 223 -9.07 -12.90 23.02
N LEU A 224 -7.92 -12.73 22.37
CA LEU A 224 -7.76 -12.99 20.94
C LEU A 224 -7.59 -14.48 20.59
N GLN A 225 -7.39 -15.36 21.56
CA GLN A 225 -7.18 -16.81 21.36
C GLN A 225 -8.33 -17.67 21.87
N SER A 226 -9.13 -17.20 22.83
CA SER A 226 -10.20 -17.99 23.44
C SER A 226 -11.34 -18.25 22.45
N SER A 227 -11.82 -19.50 22.48
CA SER A 227 -13.08 -19.94 21.91
C SER A 227 -14.13 -19.85 23.02
N SER A 228 -14.97 -18.81 22.96
CA SER A 228 -16.31 -18.61 23.56
C SER A 228 -16.72 -19.14 24.96
N ASP A 229 -15.96 -19.95 25.70
CA ASP A 229 -16.54 -20.70 26.85
C ASP A 229 -15.72 -20.75 28.16
N ASP A 230 -14.59 -20.03 28.30
CA ASP A 230 -13.85 -19.99 29.58
C ASP A 230 -13.90 -18.59 30.23
N ASP A 231 -14.67 -18.53 31.32
CA ASP A 231 -14.93 -17.37 32.17
C ASP A 231 -13.67 -16.79 32.85
N GLU A 232 -13.43 -15.49 32.65
CA GLU A 232 -13.11 -14.44 33.66
C GLU A 232 -12.45 -13.25 32.96
N TYR A 233 -13.24 -12.50 32.18
CA TYR A 233 -12.80 -11.23 31.58
C TYR A 233 -12.81 -10.12 32.64
N ASP A 234 -11.77 -9.29 32.71
CA ASP A 234 -11.84 -8.01 33.45
C ASP A 234 -12.70 -7.02 32.63
N PRO A 235 -13.96 -6.75 33.05
CA PRO A 235 -14.89 -5.95 32.26
C PRO A 235 -14.46 -4.48 32.17
N SER A 236 -13.47 -4.05 32.96
CA SER A 236 -12.97 -2.67 32.95
C SER A 236 -12.04 -2.34 31.77
N GLN A 237 -11.67 -3.34 30.96
CA GLN A 237 -10.69 -3.21 29.86
C GLN A 237 -11.28 -3.45 28.46
N ILE A 238 -12.55 -3.84 28.36
CA ILE A 238 -13.24 -4.13 27.10
C ILE A 238 -14.42 -3.15 26.97
N LEU A 239 -14.55 -2.51 25.82
CA LEU A 239 -15.72 -1.69 25.51
C LEU A 239 -16.76 -2.57 24.86
N THR A 240 -17.84 -2.89 25.57
CA THR A 240 -18.94 -3.71 25.03
C THR A 240 -19.95 -2.82 24.31
N VAL A 241 -20.27 -3.18 23.07
CA VAL A 241 -21.33 -2.57 22.27
C VAL A 241 -22.46 -3.58 22.16
N ALA A 242 -23.68 -3.19 22.55
CA ALA A 242 -24.86 -4.03 22.40
C ALA A 242 -26.07 -3.18 22.00
N ALA A 243 -26.70 -3.52 20.87
CA ALA A 243 -27.85 -2.77 20.35
C ALA A 243 -29.07 -2.78 21.29
N ASP A 244 -29.17 -3.77 22.18
CA ASP A 244 -30.25 -3.90 23.19
C ASP A 244 -30.02 -3.05 24.45
N GLY A 245 -28.88 -2.34 24.54
CA GLY A 245 -28.53 -1.49 25.68
C GLY A 245 -27.91 -2.23 26.87
N THR A 246 -27.57 -3.52 26.74
CA THR A 246 -26.90 -4.30 27.79
C THR A 246 -25.38 -4.05 27.88
N GLY A 247 -24.79 -3.41 26.86
CA GLY A 247 -23.37 -3.06 26.78
C GLY A 247 -23.03 -1.69 27.39
N ASN A 248 -21.77 -1.28 27.26
CA ASN A 248 -21.32 0.07 27.61
C ASN A 248 -21.82 1.13 26.62
N PHE A 249 -22.00 0.74 25.36
CA PHE A 249 -22.48 1.59 24.27
C PHE A 249 -23.55 0.86 23.45
N THR A 250 -24.40 1.62 22.77
CA THR A 250 -25.39 1.07 21.82
C THR A 250 -24.90 1.09 20.38
N THR A 251 -23.86 1.89 20.08
CA THR A 251 -23.26 1.99 18.74
C THR A 251 -21.74 1.81 18.80
N ILE A 252 -21.17 1.33 17.69
CA ILE A 252 -19.74 1.11 17.54
C ILE A 252 -19.02 2.45 17.42
N THR A 253 -19.63 3.42 16.74
CA THR A 253 -19.12 4.79 16.62
C THR A 253 -18.90 5.46 17.99
N GLU A 254 -19.81 5.27 18.96
CA GLU A 254 -19.65 5.80 20.32
C GLU A 254 -18.46 5.16 21.04
N ALA A 255 -18.29 3.84 20.94
CA ALA A 255 -17.16 3.13 21.55
C ALA A 255 -15.80 3.59 20.96
N ILE A 256 -15.73 3.79 19.64
CA ILE A 256 -14.54 4.32 18.97
C ILE A 256 -14.25 5.75 19.44
N ASN A 257 -15.28 6.60 19.51
CA ASN A 257 -15.11 7.98 19.96
C ASN A 257 -14.59 8.05 21.41
N PHE A 258 -15.09 7.18 22.28
CA PHE A 258 -14.66 7.06 23.67
C PHE A 258 -13.22 6.55 23.82
N SER A 259 -12.77 5.67 22.92
CA SER A 259 -11.43 5.07 22.96
C SER A 259 -10.31 6.14 22.99
N PRO A 260 -9.18 5.92 23.69
CA PRO A 260 -8.10 6.90 23.74
C PRO A 260 -7.47 7.20 22.37
N ASN A 261 -7.11 8.47 22.14
CA ASN A 261 -6.35 8.86 20.95
C ASN A 261 -4.87 8.50 21.11
N ASN A 262 -4.23 8.05 20.03
CA ASN A 262 -2.81 7.70 19.96
C ASN A 262 -2.38 6.66 21.03
N SER A 263 -3.26 5.72 21.35
CA SER A 263 -2.97 4.64 22.31
C SER A 263 -1.88 3.71 21.78
N TYR A 264 -0.90 3.39 22.64
CA TYR A 264 0.04 2.31 22.37
C TYR A 264 -0.56 0.93 22.69
N ASP A 265 -1.54 0.90 23.60
CA ASP A 265 -2.24 -0.30 24.02
C ASP A 265 -3.42 -0.60 23.09
N ARG A 266 -3.76 -1.89 22.96
CA ARG A 266 -4.94 -2.32 22.21
C ARG A 266 -6.21 -1.95 22.95
N VAL A 267 -7.20 -1.49 22.20
CA VAL A 267 -8.55 -1.22 22.70
C VAL A 267 -9.50 -2.20 22.05
N ILE A 268 -10.03 -3.12 22.86
CA ILE A 268 -10.93 -4.17 22.40
C ILE A 268 -12.36 -3.65 22.51
N ILE A 269 -13.03 -3.55 21.37
CA ILE A 269 -14.44 -3.24 21.24
C ILE A 269 -15.15 -4.54 20.89
N TYR A 270 -15.85 -5.11 21.87
CA TYR A 270 -16.62 -6.32 21.72
C TYR A 270 -18.04 -5.96 21.30
N VAL A 271 -18.42 -6.36 20.09
CA VAL A 271 -19.68 -6.01 19.43
C VAL A 271 -20.60 -7.22 19.47
N ARG A 272 -21.58 -7.16 20.38
CA ARG A 272 -22.55 -8.24 20.60
C ARG A 272 -23.38 -8.49 19.36
N GLU A 273 -24.00 -9.67 19.28
CA GLU A 273 -24.94 -10.03 18.22
C GLU A 273 -25.96 -8.91 17.93
N GLY A 274 -26.27 -8.71 16.66
CA GLY A 274 -27.15 -7.66 16.19
C GLY A 274 -26.77 -7.11 14.83
N VAL A 275 -27.70 -6.34 14.25
CA VAL A 275 -27.50 -5.59 13.01
C VAL A 275 -27.31 -4.12 13.36
N TYR A 276 -26.11 -3.61 13.11
CA TYR A 276 -25.69 -2.24 13.38
C TYR A 276 -25.73 -1.44 12.08
N GLU A 277 -26.80 -0.67 11.87
CA GLU A 277 -26.96 0.21 10.72
C GLU A 277 -26.22 1.53 10.92
N GLU A 278 -24.89 1.51 10.75
CA GLU A 278 -24.04 2.69 10.90
C GLU A 278 -22.86 2.70 9.91
N ASN A 279 -22.43 3.89 9.50
CA ASN A 279 -21.17 4.07 8.80
C ASN A 279 -20.07 4.41 9.80
N VAL A 280 -19.20 3.44 10.09
CA VAL A 280 -18.16 3.52 11.11
C VAL A 280 -16.86 4.07 10.52
N GLU A 281 -16.22 5.01 11.22
CA GLU A 281 -14.91 5.53 10.85
C GLU A 281 -13.92 5.37 12.02
N ILE A 282 -12.81 4.67 11.78
CA ILE A 282 -11.68 4.55 12.71
C ILE A 282 -10.54 5.42 12.18
N PRO A 283 -10.43 6.68 12.63
CA PRO A 283 -9.47 7.63 12.07
C PRO A 283 -8.03 7.29 12.47
N SER A 284 -7.05 7.87 11.76
CA SER A 284 -5.62 7.57 11.95
C SER A 284 -5.05 7.88 13.33
N TYR A 285 -5.74 8.72 14.12
CA TYR A 285 -5.38 9.01 15.51
C TYR A 285 -6.00 8.03 16.53
N LYS A 286 -6.73 6.99 16.07
CA LYS A 286 -7.25 5.87 16.88
C LYS A 286 -6.54 4.55 16.48
N PRO A 287 -5.24 4.39 16.75
CA PRO A 287 -4.53 3.15 16.45
C PRO A 287 -4.97 2.01 17.38
N ASN A 288 -4.63 0.77 17.02
CA ASN A 288 -4.75 -0.43 17.84
C ASN A 288 -6.18 -0.77 18.29
N ILE A 289 -7.20 -0.37 17.52
CA ILE A 289 -8.58 -0.78 17.73
C ILE A 289 -8.77 -2.23 17.27
N VAL A 290 -9.43 -3.03 18.11
CA VAL A 290 -9.89 -4.38 17.78
C VAL A 290 -11.41 -4.38 17.76
N LEU A 291 -12.03 -4.80 16.66
CA LEU A 291 -13.45 -5.15 16.61
C LEU A 291 -13.59 -6.67 16.73
N LEU A 292 -14.28 -7.12 17.78
CA LEU A 292 -14.54 -8.53 18.03
C LEU A 292 -16.06 -8.75 18.04
N GLY A 293 -16.59 -9.55 17.12
CA GLY A 293 -18.02 -9.91 17.10
C GLY A 293 -18.33 -11.23 17.80
N ASP A 294 -19.63 -11.56 17.88
CA ASP A 294 -20.12 -12.86 18.39
C ASP A 294 -20.09 -13.98 17.33
N GLY A 295 -19.76 -13.64 16.09
CA GLY A 295 -19.82 -14.54 14.95
C GLY A 295 -20.25 -13.78 13.70
N THR A 296 -19.75 -14.19 12.53
CA THR A 296 -20.08 -13.51 11.26
C THR A 296 -21.59 -13.52 10.96
N ASP A 297 -22.29 -14.58 11.38
CA ASP A 297 -23.73 -14.71 11.15
C ASP A 297 -24.58 -13.98 12.21
N LEU A 298 -23.95 -13.49 13.27
CA LEU A 298 -24.61 -12.89 14.43
C LEU A 298 -24.38 -11.39 14.54
N THR A 299 -23.15 -10.92 14.26
CA THR A 299 -22.78 -9.51 14.34
C THR A 299 -22.56 -8.92 12.95
N VAL A 300 -23.44 -8.00 12.53
CA VAL A 300 -23.40 -7.39 11.19
C VAL A 300 -23.35 -5.87 11.30
N ILE A 301 -22.34 -5.23 10.69
CA ILE A 301 -22.28 -3.78 10.47
C ILE A 301 -22.69 -3.51 9.03
N THR A 302 -23.79 -2.78 8.81
CA THR A 302 -24.37 -2.58 7.47
C THR A 302 -24.59 -1.11 7.14
N GLY A 303 -24.35 -0.76 5.87
CA GLY A 303 -24.51 0.57 5.30
C GLY A 303 -24.88 0.47 3.81
N ASN A 304 -25.19 1.60 3.18
CA ASN A 304 -25.65 1.62 1.78
C ASN A 304 -25.16 2.85 0.98
N ARG A 305 -24.05 3.46 1.38
CA ARG A 305 -23.47 4.57 0.63
C ARG A 305 -22.91 4.05 -0.70
N SER A 306 -23.09 4.82 -1.76
CA SER A 306 -22.68 4.44 -3.11
C SER A 306 -22.29 5.65 -3.96
N VAL A 307 -21.57 5.40 -5.06
CA VAL A 307 -21.23 6.43 -6.04
C VAL A 307 -22.46 7.01 -6.72
N VAL A 308 -23.47 6.18 -7.04
CA VAL A 308 -24.73 6.66 -7.64
C VAL A 308 -25.46 7.64 -6.72
N ASP A 309 -25.40 7.42 -5.41
CA ASP A 309 -26.02 8.31 -4.41
C ASP A 309 -25.12 9.53 -4.07
N GLY A 310 -24.06 9.75 -4.86
CA GLY A 310 -23.23 10.94 -4.82
C GLY A 310 -22.06 10.87 -3.85
N TRP A 311 -21.71 9.71 -3.30
CA TRP A 311 -20.47 9.54 -2.52
C TRP A 311 -19.27 9.29 -3.42
N THR A 312 -18.06 9.55 -2.93
CA THR A 312 -16.86 8.97 -3.55
C THR A 312 -16.79 7.48 -3.23
N THR A 313 -16.12 6.67 -4.06
CA THR A 313 -15.83 5.27 -3.71
C THR A 313 -15.14 5.18 -2.35
N PHE A 314 -14.18 6.08 -2.07
CA PHE A 314 -13.46 6.12 -0.80
C PHE A 314 -14.37 6.35 0.43
N ARG A 315 -15.38 7.23 0.34
CA ARG A 315 -16.34 7.50 1.43
C ARG A 315 -17.61 6.63 1.40
N SER A 316 -17.75 5.77 0.41
CA SER A 316 -18.86 4.82 0.33
C SER A 316 -18.75 3.69 1.36
N ALA A 317 -17.57 3.50 1.97
CA ALA A 317 -17.29 2.45 2.94
C ALA A 317 -18.31 2.43 4.10
N THR A 318 -18.90 1.26 4.37
CA THR A 318 -19.65 1.01 5.61
C THR A 318 -18.72 1.11 6.80
N VAL A 319 -17.55 0.46 6.75
CA VAL A 319 -16.49 0.62 7.76
C VAL A 319 -15.22 1.14 7.10
N ALA A 320 -14.76 2.29 7.57
CA ALA A 320 -13.57 2.98 7.08
C ALA A 320 -12.46 2.98 8.15
N VAL A 321 -11.36 2.29 7.89
CA VAL A 321 -10.24 2.15 8.82
C VAL A 321 -9.02 2.93 8.33
N SER A 322 -8.50 3.79 9.20
CA SER A 322 -7.24 4.51 9.02
C SER A 322 -6.30 4.44 10.23
N GLY A 323 -6.75 3.85 11.34
CA GLY A 323 -5.92 3.56 12.52
C GLY A 323 -5.01 2.35 12.30
N GLU A 324 -3.69 2.55 12.44
CA GLU A 324 -2.67 1.49 12.38
C GLU A 324 -2.92 0.38 13.41
N GLY A 325 -2.59 -0.87 13.07
CA GLY A 325 -2.71 -2.01 13.99
C GLY A 325 -4.15 -2.48 14.21
N PHE A 326 -5.06 -2.12 13.31
CA PHE A 326 -6.47 -2.52 13.37
C PHE A 326 -6.63 -4.04 13.26
N LEU A 327 -7.47 -4.61 14.11
CA LEU A 327 -7.87 -6.01 14.02
C LEU A 327 -9.38 -6.15 13.96
N ALA A 328 -9.86 -7.11 13.18
CA ALA A 328 -11.26 -7.53 13.20
C ALA A 328 -11.37 -9.05 13.27
N ARG A 329 -12.32 -9.54 14.06
CA ARG A 329 -12.62 -10.97 14.15
C ARG A 329 -14.10 -11.25 14.37
N ASP A 330 -14.61 -12.33 13.75
CA ASP A 330 -15.94 -12.89 13.97
C ASP A 330 -17.07 -11.86 13.72
N ILE A 331 -16.97 -11.07 12.66
CA ILE A 331 -17.90 -9.98 12.34
C ILE A 331 -18.14 -9.83 10.82
N THR A 332 -19.34 -9.40 10.43
CA THR A 332 -19.68 -9.09 9.05
C THR A 332 -19.67 -7.58 8.78
N PHE A 333 -19.01 -7.18 7.69
CA PHE A 333 -19.06 -5.85 7.10
C PHE A 333 -19.86 -5.91 5.81
N GLU A 334 -20.95 -5.14 5.72
CA GLU A 334 -21.86 -5.18 4.58
C GLU A 334 -22.10 -3.80 3.97
N ASN A 335 -22.08 -3.74 2.64
CA ASN A 335 -22.72 -2.66 1.90
C ASN A 335 -23.90 -3.20 1.07
N ARG A 336 -25.12 -2.84 1.49
CA ARG A 336 -26.38 -3.32 0.90
C ARG A 336 -26.93 -2.42 -0.21
N ALA A 337 -26.11 -1.55 -0.81
CA ALA A 337 -26.56 -0.62 -1.85
C ALA A 337 -27.13 -1.33 -3.09
N GLY A 338 -26.60 -2.49 -3.47
CA GLY A 338 -27.02 -3.24 -4.67
C GLY A 338 -26.16 -2.96 -5.91
N PRO A 339 -26.20 -3.82 -6.93
CA PRO A 339 -25.33 -3.71 -8.11
C PRO A 339 -25.70 -2.52 -9.02
N GLU A 340 -26.95 -2.05 -8.97
CA GLU A 340 -27.42 -0.87 -9.70
C GLU A 340 -26.85 0.45 -9.16
N LYS A 341 -26.25 0.41 -7.95
CA LYS A 341 -25.65 1.57 -7.30
C LYS A 341 -24.16 1.75 -7.62
N HIS A 342 -23.61 0.89 -8.48
CA HIS A 342 -22.20 0.87 -8.85
C HIS A 342 -21.30 0.73 -7.61
N GLN A 343 -20.18 1.46 -7.53
CA GLN A 343 -19.19 1.31 -6.46
C GLN A 343 -19.81 1.60 -5.08
N ALA A 344 -19.74 0.61 -4.19
CA ALA A 344 -20.29 0.67 -2.85
C ALA A 344 -19.50 -0.23 -1.89
N VAL A 345 -18.57 0.40 -1.14
CA VAL A 345 -17.59 -0.32 -0.34
C VAL A 345 -18.19 -0.81 0.98
N ALA A 346 -17.93 -2.07 1.35
CA ALA A 346 -18.28 -2.62 2.66
C ALA A 346 -17.19 -2.32 3.69
N LEU A 347 -15.94 -2.66 3.37
CA LEU A 347 -14.79 -2.42 4.24
C LEU A 347 -13.69 -1.71 3.44
N ARG A 348 -13.17 -0.61 3.98
CA ARG A 348 -11.96 0.05 3.49
C ARG A 348 -10.89 0.08 4.56
N ILE A 349 -9.69 -0.39 4.22
CA ILE A 349 -8.52 -0.28 5.11
C ILE A 349 -7.42 0.55 4.44
N ASN A 350 -7.13 1.71 5.03
CA ASN A 350 -5.98 2.60 4.76
C ASN A 350 -5.15 2.70 6.06
N ALA A 351 -4.63 1.56 6.51
CA ALA A 351 -3.89 1.43 7.76
C ALA A 351 -2.84 0.33 7.65
N ASP A 352 -1.68 0.54 8.25
CA ASP A 352 -0.60 -0.45 8.28
C ASP A 352 -0.83 -1.48 9.39
N LEU A 353 -0.28 -2.68 9.18
CA LEU A 353 -0.33 -3.79 10.12
C LEU A 353 -1.76 -4.18 10.53
N ALA A 354 -2.69 -4.12 9.57
CA ALA A 354 -4.09 -4.47 9.79
C ALA A 354 -4.34 -5.95 9.49
N ALA A 355 -5.07 -6.66 10.35
CA ALA A 355 -5.45 -8.04 10.10
C ALA A 355 -6.93 -8.32 10.35
N VAL A 356 -7.52 -9.19 9.53
CA VAL A 356 -8.94 -9.54 9.57
C VAL A 356 -9.05 -11.07 9.57
N TYR A 357 -9.74 -11.63 10.57
CA TYR A 357 -9.79 -13.08 10.79
C TYR A 357 -11.22 -13.58 11.02
N ARG A 358 -11.68 -14.55 10.22
CA ARG A 358 -13.07 -15.05 10.30
C ARG A 358 -14.10 -13.93 10.22
N CYS A 359 -13.94 -13.06 9.23
CA CYS A 359 -14.91 -12.01 8.94
C CYS A 359 -15.57 -12.25 7.59
N THR A 360 -16.74 -11.64 7.40
CA THR A 360 -17.41 -11.62 6.11
C THR A 360 -17.42 -10.20 5.56
N MET A 361 -17.02 -10.03 4.31
CA MET A 361 -17.18 -8.78 3.56
C MET A 361 -18.19 -9.01 2.43
N ASN A 362 -19.35 -8.38 2.55
CA ASN A 362 -20.49 -8.61 1.66
C ASN A 362 -20.86 -7.33 0.89
N GLY A 363 -20.96 -7.44 -0.44
CA GLY A 363 -21.28 -6.33 -1.32
C GLY A 363 -21.47 -6.79 -2.77
N TYR A 364 -21.42 -5.82 -3.69
CA TYR A 364 -21.47 -6.07 -5.14
C TYR A 364 -20.22 -5.50 -5.81
N GLN A 365 -20.29 -4.31 -6.38
CA GLN A 365 -19.13 -3.65 -6.97
C GLN A 365 -18.30 -2.95 -5.89
N ASP A 366 -16.99 -3.15 -5.93
CA ASP A 366 -16.01 -2.54 -5.01
C ASP A 366 -16.21 -2.96 -3.52
N THR A 367 -16.53 -4.23 -3.22
CA THR A 367 -16.82 -4.69 -1.83
C THR A 367 -15.71 -4.38 -0.83
N LEU A 368 -14.47 -4.79 -1.11
CA LEU A 368 -13.32 -4.68 -0.21
C LEU A 368 -12.25 -3.76 -0.81
N TYR A 369 -12.07 -2.60 -0.19
CA TYR A 369 -11.06 -1.63 -0.59
C TYR A 369 -9.81 -1.78 0.29
N ILE A 370 -8.86 -2.60 -0.17
CA ILE A 370 -7.50 -2.74 0.38
C ILE A 370 -6.63 -1.55 -0.03
N HIS A 371 -6.99 -0.37 0.46
CA HIS A 371 -6.49 0.90 -0.06
C HIS A 371 -4.95 0.97 -0.09
N SER A 372 -4.28 0.85 1.06
CA SER A 372 -2.83 1.03 1.18
C SER A 372 -2.24 0.31 2.40
N PHE A 373 -0.89 0.29 2.48
CA PHE A 373 -0.09 -0.34 3.55
C PHE A 373 -0.15 -1.88 3.57
N ARG A 374 0.40 -2.52 4.62
CA ARG A 374 0.43 -3.98 4.77
C ARG A 374 -0.84 -4.47 5.46
N GLN A 375 -1.48 -5.49 4.88
CA GLN A 375 -2.73 -6.05 5.37
C GLN A 375 -2.75 -7.58 5.28
N PHE A 376 -3.48 -8.25 6.17
CA PHE A 376 -3.62 -9.70 6.19
C PHE A 376 -5.08 -10.12 6.40
N TYR A 377 -5.56 -11.09 5.63
CA TYR A 377 -6.92 -11.62 5.72
C TYR A 377 -6.86 -13.13 5.83
N ARG A 378 -7.48 -13.70 6.86
CA ARG A 378 -7.47 -15.15 7.13
C ARG A 378 -8.88 -15.68 7.34
N GLU A 379 -9.20 -16.81 6.70
CA GLU A 379 -10.49 -17.51 6.89
C GLU A 379 -11.71 -16.59 6.71
N CYS A 380 -11.60 -15.63 5.79
CA CYS A 380 -12.67 -14.67 5.51
C CYS A 380 -13.57 -15.15 4.37
N ASN A 381 -14.83 -14.73 4.38
CA ASN A 381 -15.74 -14.86 3.24
C ASN A 381 -15.87 -13.49 2.55
N ILE A 382 -15.53 -13.40 1.28
CA ILE A 382 -15.53 -12.13 0.53
C ILE A 382 -16.40 -12.32 -0.70
N SER A 383 -17.46 -11.52 -0.84
CA SER A 383 -18.36 -11.65 -1.99
C SER A 383 -18.62 -10.33 -2.72
N GLY A 384 -18.76 -10.43 -4.04
CA GLY A 384 -19.02 -9.28 -4.90
C GLY A 384 -19.11 -9.63 -6.38
N THR A 385 -19.14 -8.61 -7.22
CA THR A 385 -19.32 -8.73 -8.67
C THR A 385 -18.13 -8.17 -9.43
N ILE A 386 -17.99 -6.85 -9.47
CA ILE A 386 -16.96 -6.14 -10.23
C ILE A 386 -15.96 -5.54 -9.25
N ASP A 387 -14.67 -5.81 -9.49
CA ASP A 387 -13.53 -5.24 -8.77
C ASP A 387 -13.65 -5.39 -7.25
N PHE A 388 -14.23 -6.49 -6.79
CA PHE A 388 -14.71 -6.56 -5.40
C PHE A 388 -13.58 -6.76 -4.38
N ILE A 389 -12.34 -6.99 -4.83
CA ILE A 389 -11.11 -6.82 -4.05
C ILE A 389 -10.18 -5.86 -4.82
N PHE A 390 -10.03 -4.63 -4.36
CA PHE A 390 -9.32 -3.60 -5.12
C PHE A 390 -8.52 -2.64 -4.25
N GLY A 391 -7.49 -2.02 -4.84
CA GLY A 391 -6.62 -1.07 -4.16
C GLY A 391 -5.13 -1.33 -4.42
N ASN A 392 -4.29 -0.73 -3.57
CA ASN A 392 -2.83 -0.72 -3.74
C ASN A 392 -2.09 -1.02 -2.41
N ALA A 393 -2.72 -1.77 -1.51
CA ALA A 393 -2.05 -2.35 -0.35
C ALA A 393 -1.07 -3.47 -0.76
N ALA A 394 -0.16 -3.83 0.15
CA ALA A 394 0.54 -5.10 0.14
C ALA A 394 -0.30 -6.07 0.98
N THR A 395 -1.02 -6.99 0.32
CA THR A 395 -2.04 -7.79 1.00
C THR A 395 -1.87 -9.27 0.72
N VAL A 396 -1.99 -10.08 1.78
CA VAL A 396 -2.11 -11.53 1.69
C VAL A 396 -3.48 -11.98 2.19
N PHE A 397 -4.17 -12.77 1.37
CA PHE A 397 -5.39 -13.51 1.72
C PHE A 397 -5.01 -14.98 1.88
N GLN A 398 -5.40 -15.61 2.99
CA GLN A 398 -5.13 -17.01 3.27
C GLN A 398 -6.39 -17.76 3.71
N ALA A 399 -6.60 -18.96 3.17
CA ALA A 399 -7.73 -19.82 3.56
C ALA A 399 -9.10 -19.13 3.46
N CYS A 400 -9.24 -18.15 2.55
CA CYS A 400 -10.47 -17.39 2.37
C CYS A 400 -11.37 -18.04 1.32
N ASN A 401 -12.68 -17.83 1.45
CA ASN A 401 -13.64 -18.08 0.37
C ASN A 401 -13.88 -16.77 -0.36
N ILE A 402 -13.59 -16.75 -1.66
CA ILE A 402 -13.75 -15.59 -2.53
C ILE A 402 -14.87 -15.93 -3.51
N VAL A 403 -16.04 -15.32 -3.32
CA VAL A 403 -17.31 -15.74 -3.92
C VAL A 403 -17.81 -14.69 -4.91
N SER A 404 -17.72 -14.99 -6.20
CA SER A 404 -18.33 -14.15 -7.25
C SER A 404 -19.86 -14.31 -7.23
N ARG A 405 -20.57 -13.18 -7.32
CA ARG A 405 -22.04 -13.13 -7.34
C ARG A 405 -22.54 -12.83 -8.74
N MET A 406 -23.81 -13.17 -9.02
CA MET A 406 -24.45 -12.78 -10.28
C MET A 406 -24.48 -11.25 -10.43
N PRO A 407 -23.89 -10.68 -11.51
CA PRO A 407 -23.88 -9.25 -11.77
C PRO A 407 -25.18 -8.81 -12.48
N MET A 408 -25.29 -7.53 -12.85
CA MET A 408 -26.42 -7.08 -13.68
C MET A 408 -26.36 -7.70 -15.08
N PRO A 409 -27.51 -7.81 -15.79
CA PRO A 409 -27.52 -8.27 -17.17
C PRO A 409 -26.53 -7.50 -18.07
N GLY A 410 -25.72 -8.24 -18.83
CA GLY A 410 -24.71 -7.68 -19.72
C GLY A 410 -23.38 -7.28 -19.07
N GLN A 411 -23.25 -7.46 -17.75
CA GLN A 411 -21.98 -7.32 -17.05
C GLN A 411 -21.23 -8.67 -16.95
N PHE A 412 -20.03 -8.61 -16.38
CA PHE A 412 -19.17 -9.74 -16.05
C PHE A 412 -18.76 -9.62 -14.57
N THR A 413 -18.13 -10.65 -14.01
CA THR A 413 -17.49 -10.55 -12.70
C THR A 413 -15.97 -10.49 -12.83
N VAL A 414 -15.33 -9.76 -11.91
CA VAL A 414 -13.89 -9.70 -11.82
C VAL A 414 -13.48 -9.55 -10.37
N ILE A 415 -12.61 -10.44 -9.91
CA ILE A 415 -12.26 -10.54 -8.50
C ILE A 415 -11.35 -9.38 -8.08
N THR A 416 -10.24 -9.19 -8.80
CA THR A 416 -9.21 -8.23 -8.39
C THR A 416 -9.05 -7.05 -9.35
N ALA A 417 -8.87 -5.85 -8.78
CA ALA A 417 -8.46 -4.66 -9.51
C ALA A 417 -7.33 -3.93 -8.76
N GLN A 418 -6.09 -4.36 -9.00
CA GLN A 418 -4.93 -3.87 -8.27
C GLN A 418 -4.34 -2.61 -8.94
N SER A 419 -4.07 -1.57 -8.16
CA SER A 419 -3.70 -0.23 -8.64
C SER A 419 -2.28 0.24 -8.36
N ARG A 420 -1.31 -0.68 -8.44
CA ARG A 420 0.11 -0.30 -8.40
C ARG A 420 0.46 0.55 -9.62
N GLU A 421 0.96 1.76 -9.37
CA GLU A 421 1.20 2.78 -10.41
C GLU A 421 2.66 2.81 -10.86
N THR A 422 3.60 2.39 -10.01
CA THR A 422 5.03 2.45 -10.30
C THR A 422 5.76 1.16 -9.88
N PRO A 423 6.88 0.79 -10.52
CA PRO A 423 7.62 -0.44 -10.18
C PRO A 423 8.38 -0.37 -8.86
N ASP A 424 8.44 0.81 -8.24
CA ASP A 424 9.11 1.05 -6.96
C ASP A 424 8.19 0.88 -5.74
N GLU A 425 6.87 0.76 -5.97
CA GLU A 425 5.87 0.45 -4.95
C GLU A 425 5.91 -1.04 -4.58
N ASP A 426 6.02 -1.32 -3.27
CA ASP A 426 6.06 -2.69 -2.73
C ASP A 426 4.65 -3.21 -2.40
N SER A 427 3.69 -2.98 -3.30
CA SER A 427 2.27 -3.34 -3.14
C SER A 427 1.82 -4.44 -4.11
N GLY A 428 0.67 -5.05 -3.84
CA GLY A 428 0.11 -6.13 -4.65
C GLY A 428 -0.84 -7.00 -3.83
N ILE A 429 -1.54 -7.88 -4.54
CA ILE A 429 -2.47 -8.85 -3.96
C ILE A 429 -1.89 -10.25 -4.07
N SER A 430 -1.83 -10.97 -2.96
CA SER A 430 -1.42 -12.37 -2.88
C SER A 430 -2.58 -13.19 -2.31
N ILE A 431 -3.11 -14.12 -3.10
CA ILE A 431 -4.23 -14.99 -2.72
C ILE A 431 -3.67 -16.41 -2.59
N GLN A 432 -3.66 -16.94 -1.37
CA GLN A 432 -2.98 -18.19 -1.00
C GLN A 432 -3.94 -19.18 -0.39
N ASN A 433 -3.94 -20.43 -0.85
CA ASN A 433 -4.79 -21.50 -0.30
C ASN A 433 -6.25 -21.04 -0.13
N CYS A 434 -6.78 -20.28 -1.09
CA CYS A 434 -8.14 -19.77 -1.06
C CYS A 434 -9.04 -20.60 -1.97
N SER A 435 -10.35 -20.54 -1.74
CA SER A 435 -11.35 -21.12 -2.63
C SER A 435 -12.00 -20.02 -3.45
N ILE A 436 -11.85 -20.09 -4.77
CA ILE A 436 -12.47 -19.17 -5.73
C ILE A 436 -13.75 -19.81 -6.24
N LEU A 437 -14.89 -19.27 -5.79
CA LEU A 437 -16.21 -19.87 -5.93
C LEU A 437 -17.19 -18.89 -6.58
N ALA A 438 -18.32 -19.41 -7.02
CA ALA A 438 -19.46 -18.63 -7.51
C ALA A 438 -20.71 -18.93 -6.67
N THR A 439 -21.63 -17.97 -6.58
CA THR A 439 -22.99 -18.26 -6.12
C THR A 439 -23.71 -19.17 -7.12
N ASP A 440 -24.66 -19.98 -6.65
CA ASP A 440 -25.36 -20.99 -7.46
C ASP A 440 -25.98 -20.41 -8.75
N ASP A 441 -26.51 -19.18 -8.67
CA ASP A 441 -27.11 -18.47 -9.78
C ASP A 441 -26.07 -18.02 -10.83
N LEU A 442 -24.90 -17.55 -10.40
CA LEU A 442 -23.79 -17.25 -11.31
C LEU A 442 -23.24 -18.53 -11.93
N TYR A 443 -23.02 -19.58 -11.12
CA TYR A 443 -22.48 -20.86 -11.59
C TYR A 443 -23.37 -21.47 -12.68
N SER A 444 -24.69 -21.47 -12.45
CA SER A 444 -25.69 -21.96 -13.42
C SER A 444 -25.74 -21.15 -14.73
N ASN A 445 -25.19 -19.93 -14.74
CA ASN A 445 -25.17 -19.02 -15.89
C ASN A 445 -23.75 -18.73 -16.40
N SER A 446 -22.73 -19.48 -15.97
CA SER A 446 -21.30 -19.25 -16.28
C SER A 446 -20.97 -19.31 -17.77
N THR A 447 -21.79 -19.99 -18.58
CA THR A 447 -21.66 -19.99 -20.04
C THR A 447 -22.01 -18.64 -20.69
N SER A 448 -22.76 -17.79 -19.98
CA SER A 448 -23.27 -16.51 -20.48
C SER A 448 -22.67 -15.31 -19.77
N VAL A 449 -22.25 -15.47 -18.52
CA VAL A 449 -21.60 -14.44 -17.70
C VAL A 449 -20.15 -14.82 -17.53
N LYS A 450 -19.25 -13.99 -18.06
CA LYS A 450 -17.82 -14.20 -17.91
C LYS A 450 -17.35 -13.80 -16.52
N SER A 451 -16.36 -14.52 -16.00
CA SER A 451 -15.76 -14.26 -14.70
C SER A 451 -14.24 -14.31 -14.78
N TYR A 452 -13.57 -13.33 -14.19
CA TYR A 452 -12.11 -13.17 -14.30
C TYR A 452 -11.43 -13.05 -12.92
N LEU A 453 -10.20 -13.53 -12.83
CA LEU A 453 -9.32 -13.40 -11.67
C LEU A 453 -8.94 -11.94 -11.39
N GLY A 454 -8.77 -11.13 -12.43
CA GLY A 454 -8.46 -9.72 -12.26
C GLY A 454 -8.34 -8.91 -13.54
N ARG A 455 -8.19 -7.59 -13.35
CA ARG A 455 -7.88 -6.62 -14.40
C ARG A 455 -7.01 -5.45 -13.91
N PRO A 456 -6.13 -4.88 -14.74
CA PRO A 456 -5.09 -3.96 -14.29
C PRO A 456 -5.60 -2.53 -14.14
N TRP A 457 -6.15 -2.20 -12.97
CA TRP A 457 -6.61 -0.83 -12.69
C TRP A 457 -5.52 0.22 -12.95
N ARG A 458 -4.25 -0.10 -12.66
CA ARG A 458 -3.08 0.72 -13.03
C ARG A 458 -2.00 -0.11 -13.71
N VAL A 459 -1.09 0.57 -14.40
CA VAL A 459 -0.18 -0.04 -15.39
C VAL A 459 0.83 -1.05 -14.80
N TYR A 460 1.18 -0.95 -13.52
CA TYR A 460 2.05 -1.94 -12.85
C TYR A 460 1.26 -2.93 -11.98
N SER A 461 -0.03 -3.13 -12.26
CA SER A 461 -0.91 -4.02 -11.49
C SER A 461 -0.24 -5.33 -11.11
N ARG A 462 -0.36 -5.75 -9.86
CA ARG A 462 0.31 -6.97 -9.36
C ARG A 462 -0.60 -7.82 -8.49
N THR A 463 -0.96 -8.98 -9.00
CA THR A 463 -1.85 -9.95 -8.33
C THR A 463 -1.32 -11.37 -8.57
N VAL A 464 -1.31 -12.21 -7.53
CA VAL A 464 -0.95 -13.62 -7.66
C VAL A 464 -1.98 -14.53 -6.99
N PHE A 465 -2.23 -15.69 -7.60
CA PHE A 465 -3.03 -16.79 -7.05
C PHE A 465 -2.12 -18.00 -6.86
N ILE A 466 -2.03 -18.47 -5.62
CA ILE A 466 -1.03 -19.43 -5.17
C ILE A 466 -1.77 -20.55 -4.42
N GLU A 467 -1.55 -21.80 -4.82
CA GLU A 467 -2.11 -23.01 -4.19
C GLU A 467 -3.61 -22.93 -3.93
N SER A 468 -4.34 -22.19 -4.77
CA SER A 468 -5.76 -21.91 -4.56
C SER A 468 -6.64 -22.84 -5.39
N TYR A 469 -7.84 -23.14 -4.91
CA TYR A 469 -8.84 -23.85 -5.69
C TYR A 469 -9.60 -22.87 -6.59
N LEU A 470 -9.60 -23.11 -7.89
CA LEU A 470 -10.31 -22.32 -8.90
C LEU A 470 -11.41 -23.19 -9.52
N ASP A 471 -12.66 -22.78 -9.35
CA ASP A 471 -13.81 -23.46 -9.94
C ASP A 471 -14.01 -23.08 -11.43
N ASP A 472 -14.76 -23.87 -12.19
CA ASP A 472 -14.81 -23.77 -13.66
C ASP A 472 -15.66 -22.64 -14.24
N PHE A 473 -16.26 -21.80 -13.39
CA PHE A 473 -16.92 -20.57 -13.84
C PHE A 473 -15.91 -19.48 -14.28
N ILE A 474 -14.64 -19.60 -13.90
CA ILE A 474 -13.58 -18.69 -14.34
C ILE A 474 -13.32 -18.88 -15.84
N ASP A 475 -13.42 -17.79 -16.61
CA ASP A 475 -13.16 -17.80 -18.05
C ASP A 475 -11.73 -18.33 -18.32
N PRO A 476 -11.53 -19.22 -19.31
CA PRO A 476 -10.21 -19.80 -19.59
C PRO A 476 -9.09 -18.76 -19.84
N ALA A 477 -9.43 -17.55 -20.30
CA ALA A 477 -8.48 -16.44 -20.43
C ALA A 477 -7.89 -16.03 -19.07
N GLY A 478 -8.61 -16.26 -17.97
CA GLY A 478 -8.25 -15.99 -16.58
C GLY A 478 -8.31 -14.51 -16.21
N TRP A 479 -7.77 -13.64 -17.06
CA TRP A 479 -7.59 -12.22 -16.82
C TRP A 479 -8.23 -11.40 -17.93
N THR A 480 -8.65 -10.16 -17.63
CA THR A 480 -9.27 -9.26 -18.61
C THR A 480 -8.63 -7.87 -18.61
N GLU A 481 -8.69 -7.19 -19.74
CA GLU A 481 -8.09 -5.87 -19.92
C GLU A 481 -8.87 -4.81 -19.11
N TRP A 482 -8.17 -3.76 -18.68
CA TRP A 482 -8.82 -2.62 -18.04
C TRP A 482 -9.59 -1.76 -19.06
N SER A 483 -8.94 -1.48 -20.20
CA SER A 483 -9.48 -0.67 -21.29
C SER A 483 -8.89 -1.12 -22.64
N SER A 484 -9.55 -0.72 -23.72
CA SER A 484 -9.22 -1.11 -25.10
C SER A 484 -7.91 -0.53 -25.64
N ASP A 485 -7.18 0.24 -24.84
CA ASP A 485 -5.88 0.82 -25.19
C ASP A 485 -4.69 -0.08 -24.78
N HIS A 486 -4.96 -1.25 -24.21
CA HIS A 486 -3.98 -2.29 -23.87
C HIS A 486 -2.84 -1.79 -22.96
N GLN A 487 -3.08 -0.72 -22.17
CA GLN A 487 -2.07 -0.18 -21.27
C GLN A 487 -1.79 -1.14 -20.11
N GLY A 488 -0.52 -1.26 -19.73
CA GLY A 488 -0.09 -2.05 -18.58
C GLY A 488 0.12 -3.54 -18.85
N LEU A 489 -0.28 -4.08 -20.01
CA LEU A 489 -0.20 -5.53 -20.28
C LEU A 489 1.24 -6.08 -20.34
N ASP A 490 2.21 -5.21 -20.61
CA ASP A 490 3.64 -5.50 -20.66
C ASP A 490 4.38 -5.26 -19.33
N THR A 491 3.74 -4.57 -18.39
CA THR A 491 4.35 -4.03 -17.16
C THR A 491 3.70 -4.53 -15.88
N LEU A 492 2.45 -5.03 -15.96
CA LEU A 492 1.78 -5.75 -14.89
C LEU A 492 2.53 -7.05 -14.53
N TYR A 493 2.21 -7.63 -13.38
CA TYR A 493 2.65 -8.96 -12.96
C TYR A 493 1.45 -9.75 -12.44
N TYR A 494 0.89 -10.60 -13.28
CA TYR A 494 -0.19 -11.52 -12.94
C TYR A 494 0.34 -12.94 -12.92
N GLY A 495 0.25 -13.57 -11.75
CA GLY A 495 0.92 -14.84 -11.49
C GLY A 495 -0.02 -15.94 -11.01
N GLU A 496 0.17 -17.15 -11.50
CA GLU A 496 -0.50 -18.37 -11.01
C GLU A 496 0.55 -19.42 -10.61
N TYR A 497 0.43 -19.99 -9.41
CA TYR A 497 1.33 -21.04 -8.88
C TYR A 497 0.52 -22.18 -8.25
N GLU A 498 0.71 -23.41 -8.75
CA GLU A 498 0.14 -24.65 -8.19
C GLU A 498 -1.34 -24.59 -7.80
N ASN A 499 -2.13 -23.82 -8.55
CA ASN A 499 -3.58 -23.76 -8.38
C ASN A 499 -4.24 -25.10 -8.79
N SER A 500 -5.31 -25.46 -8.10
CA SER A 500 -6.08 -26.69 -8.33
C SER A 500 -7.53 -26.38 -8.71
N GLY A 501 -8.31 -27.41 -9.06
CA GLY A 501 -9.70 -27.26 -9.48
C GLY A 501 -9.87 -27.12 -10.99
N PRO A 502 -11.11 -27.22 -11.49
CA PRO A 502 -11.37 -27.30 -12.93
C PRO A 502 -11.15 -25.96 -13.67
N GLY A 503 -11.13 -24.81 -12.97
CA GLY A 503 -10.79 -23.51 -13.53
C GLY A 503 -9.29 -23.16 -13.52
N SER A 504 -8.42 -24.05 -13.02
CA SER A 504 -6.98 -23.77 -12.87
C SER A 504 -6.12 -24.05 -14.11
N GLY A 505 -6.70 -24.57 -15.20
CA GLY A 505 -5.99 -24.81 -16.46
C GLY A 505 -5.39 -23.53 -17.04
N THR A 506 -4.11 -23.56 -17.42
CA THR A 506 -3.36 -22.37 -17.86
C THR A 506 -3.12 -22.32 -19.37
N GLU A 507 -3.50 -23.36 -20.11
CA GLU A 507 -3.20 -23.50 -21.54
C GLU A 507 -3.93 -22.48 -22.45
N ASN A 508 -5.04 -21.91 -21.97
CA ASN A 508 -5.85 -20.94 -22.72
C ASN A 508 -5.82 -19.53 -22.09
N ARG A 509 -4.90 -19.28 -21.16
CA ARG A 509 -4.73 -17.97 -20.53
C ARG A 509 -4.30 -16.92 -21.54
N VAL A 510 -4.51 -15.66 -21.19
CA VAL A 510 -4.02 -14.51 -21.97
C VAL A 510 -2.52 -14.62 -22.30
N THR A 511 -2.11 -14.10 -23.45
CA THR A 511 -0.72 -14.13 -23.92
C THR A 511 0.06 -12.85 -23.59
N TRP A 512 -0.32 -12.15 -22.52
CA TRP A 512 0.29 -10.87 -22.16
C TRP A 512 1.72 -11.07 -21.62
N PRO A 513 2.68 -10.18 -21.92
CA PRO A 513 4.03 -10.31 -21.37
C PRO A 513 4.09 -10.26 -19.84
N GLY A 514 3.16 -9.55 -19.19
CA GLY A 514 3.04 -9.49 -17.73
C GLY A 514 2.31 -10.66 -17.07
N TYR A 515 1.79 -11.62 -17.84
CA TYR A 515 1.21 -12.85 -17.29
C TYR A 515 2.29 -13.92 -17.13
N HIS A 516 2.27 -14.62 -15.99
CA HIS A 516 3.31 -15.56 -15.58
C HIS A 516 2.73 -16.83 -14.95
N ILE A 517 3.13 -17.98 -15.47
CA ILE A 517 3.10 -19.23 -14.70
C ILE A 517 4.34 -19.21 -13.82
N MET A 518 4.14 -19.13 -12.51
CA MET A 518 5.22 -18.88 -11.55
C MET A 518 5.95 -20.17 -11.20
N ASP A 519 7.21 -20.04 -10.80
CA ASP A 519 7.94 -21.10 -10.09
C ASP A 519 7.92 -20.88 -8.57
N TYR A 520 8.51 -21.82 -7.82
CA TYR A 520 8.61 -21.73 -6.37
C TYR A 520 9.33 -20.45 -5.89
N TYR A 521 10.38 -20.02 -6.59
CA TYR A 521 11.16 -18.86 -6.17
C TYR A 521 10.37 -17.57 -6.36
N ASP A 522 9.62 -17.46 -7.46
CA ASP A 522 8.68 -16.38 -7.71
C ASP A 522 7.60 -16.36 -6.63
N ALA A 523 6.91 -17.48 -6.41
CA ALA A 523 5.83 -17.62 -5.44
C ALA A 523 6.27 -17.30 -4.01
N SER A 524 7.47 -17.74 -3.62
CA SER A 524 8.03 -17.48 -2.30
C SER A 524 8.20 -15.98 -1.96
N ASN A 525 8.19 -15.07 -2.95
CA ASN A 525 8.26 -13.63 -2.68
C ASN A 525 6.92 -13.03 -2.24
N PHE A 526 5.84 -13.77 -2.45
CA PHE A 526 4.49 -13.36 -2.13
C PHE A 526 3.97 -13.99 -0.83
N THR A 527 4.81 -14.76 -0.11
CA THR A 527 4.51 -15.31 1.23
C THR A 527 4.34 -14.22 2.27
N VAL A 528 3.71 -14.58 3.38
CA VAL A 528 3.48 -13.71 4.53
C VAL A 528 4.79 -13.06 5.03
N SER A 529 5.87 -13.82 5.22
CA SER A 529 7.16 -13.32 5.73
C SER A 529 7.86 -12.39 4.77
N LYS A 530 7.83 -12.65 3.46
CA LYS A 530 8.57 -11.85 2.49
C LYS A 530 7.78 -10.65 1.98
N PHE A 531 6.48 -10.82 1.75
CA PHE A 531 5.67 -9.82 1.08
C PHE A 531 5.17 -8.74 2.04
N ILE A 532 4.75 -9.15 3.24
CA ILE A 532 4.17 -8.25 4.25
C ILE A 532 4.95 -8.26 5.57
N THR A 533 6.16 -8.82 5.59
CA THR A 533 7.01 -8.93 6.79
C THR A 533 6.27 -9.56 7.96
N GLY A 534 5.43 -10.56 7.70
CA GLY A 534 4.40 -11.02 8.63
C GLY A 534 4.91 -11.49 9.99
N GLU A 535 6.05 -12.17 10.04
CA GLU A 535 6.67 -12.63 11.30
C GLU A 535 6.96 -11.47 12.28
N GLU A 536 7.15 -10.25 11.78
CA GLU A 536 7.46 -9.09 12.62
C GLU A 536 6.23 -8.55 13.38
N TRP A 537 5.01 -8.87 12.95
CA TRP A 537 3.80 -8.26 13.49
C TRP A 537 2.61 -9.19 13.65
N LEU A 538 2.43 -10.22 12.82
CA LEU A 538 1.28 -11.13 12.90
C LEU A 538 1.31 -12.00 14.16
N ASP A 539 2.48 -12.36 14.68
CA ASP A 539 2.62 -13.03 15.98
C ASP A 539 2.00 -12.24 17.14
N SER A 540 1.90 -10.91 17.00
CA SER A 540 1.22 -10.06 17.97
C SER A 540 -0.31 -10.11 17.86
N THR A 541 -0.86 -10.57 16.75
CA THR A 541 -2.30 -10.56 16.52
C THR A 541 -2.98 -11.76 17.17
N SER A 542 -2.21 -12.83 17.40
CA SER A 542 -2.73 -14.16 17.76
C SER A 542 -3.60 -14.81 16.69
N PHE A 543 -3.71 -14.22 15.49
CA PHE A 543 -4.38 -14.83 14.35
C PHE A 543 -3.46 -15.86 13.68
N PRO A 544 -4.01 -16.99 13.21
CA PRO A 544 -3.20 -17.98 12.53
C PRO A 544 -2.77 -17.46 11.16
N TYR A 545 -1.54 -17.80 10.77
CA TYR A 545 -1.03 -17.58 9.43
C TYR A 545 -0.06 -18.71 9.05
N ASP A 546 0.04 -18.96 7.76
CA ASP A 546 1.00 -19.92 7.20
C ASP A 546 2.07 -19.13 6.43
N ASP A 547 3.34 -19.54 6.51
CA ASP A 547 4.43 -18.82 5.83
C ASP A 547 4.92 -19.48 4.54
N TRP A 548 4.43 -20.69 4.25
CA TRP A 548 4.97 -21.54 3.21
C TRP A 548 4.12 -21.48 1.94
N VAL A 549 4.81 -21.71 0.82
CA VAL A 549 4.27 -22.11 -0.49
C VAL A 549 4.88 -23.44 -0.85
#